data_AF-A0A3B8YY69-F1
#
_entry.id   AF-A0A3B8YY69-F1
#
_cell.length_a   1.000
_cell.length_b   1.000
_cell.length_c   1.000
_cell.angle_alpha   90.00
_cell.angle_beta   90.00
_cell.angle_gamma   90.00
#
_symmetry.space_group_name_H-M   'P 1'
#
loop_
_entity.id
_entity.type
_entity.pdbx_description
1 polymer ?
#
loop_
_entity_poly.entity_id
_entity_poly.type
_entity_poly.pdbx_seq_one_letter_code
_entity_poly.pdbx_strand_id
1 'polypeptide(L)'
;MLAPGEHTSVEIVFDPIGTVASAGQLNIVSDDPATPSIVIPINALGVQRTLSSLEDRIACRQSIQKQFSIYSRMQLKESLNCLARQASNVRCAQARSDQKIQRAAIKLASFVGGEKDLLCLAKGVTASRLDMPATCGGGCSDIALTGMASVNACLICRQNETTNAVLQATFDASPPDAPSGTSTAAARKCIKSISKAVAKVIPAIQKELAECAGDKMQNGEDASTCTSERAGKIAQLQLKIDATVAKCADVDSVPGCSFATPPSSNCLSDAALTAAESLVEAVWDEY
;
A
#
# COMPACT_ATOMS: atom_id res chain seq x y z
N MET A 1 -40.41 -4.73 -43.03
CA MET A 1 -39.89 -5.09 -44.37
C MET A 1 -38.59 -4.34 -44.56
N LEU A 2 -37.56 -5.03 -45.06
CA LEU A 2 -36.30 -4.42 -45.47
C LEU A 2 -36.35 -4.22 -46.98
N ALA A 3 -35.98 -3.05 -47.48
CA ALA A 3 -35.80 -2.87 -48.91
C ALA A 3 -34.57 -3.65 -49.40
N PRO A 4 -34.45 -3.96 -50.71
CA PRO A 4 -33.27 -4.61 -51.25
C PRO A 4 -31.98 -3.84 -50.89
N GLY A 5 -31.05 -4.51 -50.21
CA GLY A 5 -29.78 -3.93 -49.74
C GLY A 5 -29.84 -3.26 -48.37
N GLU A 6 -31.01 -3.16 -47.74
CA GLU A 6 -31.13 -2.67 -46.35
C GLU A 6 -30.76 -3.73 -45.32
N HIS A 7 -30.41 -3.26 -44.12
CA HIS A 7 -30.13 -4.08 -42.95
C HIS A 7 -30.86 -3.51 -41.73
N THR A 8 -31.18 -4.38 -40.77
CA THR A 8 -31.69 -4.01 -39.44
C THR A 8 -30.86 -4.69 -38.37
N SER A 9 -30.80 -4.09 -37.19
CA SER A 9 -30.21 -4.69 -36.00
C SER A 9 -31.29 -5.31 -35.13
N VAL A 10 -30.95 -6.41 -34.46
CA VAL A 10 -31.78 -7.06 -33.44
C VAL A 10 -30.97 -7.06 -32.15
N GLU A 11 -31.47 -6.41 -31.11
CA GLU A 11 -30.85 -6.40 -29.79
C GLU A 11 -31.31 -7.63 -29.00
N ILE A 12 -30.35 -8.34 -28.40
CA ILE A 12 -30.60 -9.49 -27.54
C ILE A 12 -30.09 -9.13 -26.15
N VAL A 13 -30.99 -9.04 -25.18
CA VAL A 13 -30.65 -8.74 -23.79
C VAL A 13 -30.58 -10.03 -22.99
N PHE A 14 -29.47 -10.21 -22.28
CA PHE A 14 -29.24 -11.33 -21.36
C PHE A 14 -29.01 -10.76 -19.97
N ASP A 15 -29.98 -10.94 -19.06
CA ASP A 15 -29.97 -10.41 -17.69
C ASP A 15 -30.04 -11.56 -16.66
N PRO A 16 -28.92 -12.26 -16.41
CA PRO A 16 -28.89 -13.38 -15.50
C PRO A 16 -28.88 -12.90 -14.04
N ILE A 17 -29.85 -13.34 -13.24
CA ILE A 17 -29.89 -13.11 -11.78
C ILE A 17 -28.93 -14.01 -10.98
N GLY A 18 -28.14 -14.85 -11.66
CA GLY A 18 -27.25 -15.80 -11.03
C GLY A 18 -26.21 -16.39 -11.99
N THR A 19 -25.33 -17.24 -11.46
CA THR A 19 -24.42 -18.02 -12.32
C THR A 19 -25.23 -19.04 -13.10
N VAL A 20 -25.31 -18.87 -14.41
CA VAL A 20 -26.13 -19.71 -15.30
C VAL A 20 -25.51 -19.80 -16.68
N ALA A 21 -25.35 -21.02 -17.19
CA ALA A 21 -25.17 -21.23 -18.61
C ALA A 21 -26.55 -21.32 -19.25
N SER A 22 -26.83 -20.46 -20.23
CA SER A 22 -28.08 -20.48 -20.98
C SER A 22 -27.79 -20.72 -22.46
N ALA A 23 -28.56 -21.62 -23.05
CA ALA A 23 -28.53 -21.89 -24.48
C ALA A 23 -29.94 -21.67 -25.04
N GLY A 24 -30.02 -20.95 -26.14
CA GLY A 24 -31.25 -20.62 -26.83
C GLY A 24 -31.05 -20.55 -28.33
N GLN A 25 -32.12 -20.26 -29.06
CA GLN A 25 -32.07 -20.06 -30.49
C GLN A 25 -32.90 -18.83 -30.84
N LEU A 26 -32.34 -17.97 -31.69
CA LEU A 26 -33.11 -16.94 -32.38
C LEU A 26 -33.56 -17.52 -33.73
N ASN A 27 -34.86 -17.73 -33.86
CA ASN A 27 -35.48 -18.20 -35.09
C ASN A 27 -36.02 -17.00 -35.86
N ILE A 28 -35.43 -16.72 -37.01
CA ILE A 28 -35.88 -15.67 -37.94
C ILE A 28 -36.66 -16.36 -39.05
N VAL A 29 -37.93 -16.00 -39.21
CA VAL A 29 -38.79 -16.47 -40.30
C VAL A 29 -38.97 -15.33 -41.29
N SER A 30 -38.82 -15.62 -42.58
CA SER A 30 -38.96 -14.62 -43.65
C SER A 30 -39.80 -15.16 -44.81
N ASP A 31 -40.19 -14.26 -45.71
CA ASP A 31 -40.86 -14.56 -46.97
C ASP A 31 -39.87 -14.83 -48.12
N ASP A 32 -38.57 -14.92 -47.85
CA ASP A 32 -37.58 -15.34 -48.84
C ASP A 32 -37.84 -16.80 -49.26
N PRO A 33 -38.18 -17.07 -50.53
CA PRO A 33 -38.48 -18.43 -50.99
C PRO A 33 -37.24 -19.35 -50.99
N ALA A 34 -36.03 -18.81 -50.99
CA ALA A 34 -34.79 -19.60 -50.95
C ALA A 34 -34.40 -19.98 -49.52
N THR A 35 -34.57 -19.05 -48.58
CA THR A 35 -34.18 -19.19 -47.17
C THR A 35 -35.29 -18.70 -46.23
N PRO A 36 -36.42 -19.41 -46.15
CA PRO A 36 -37.60 -18.96 -45.40
C PRO A 36 -37.39 -18.97 -43.88
N SER A 37 -36.36 -19.65 -43.38
CA SER A 37 -36.03 -19.69 -41.96
C SER A 37 -34.53 -19.74 -41.71
N ILE A 38 -34.06 -18.93 -40.76
CA ILE A 38 -32.70 -18.94 -40.24
C ILE A 38 -32.75 -19.19 -38.74
N VAL A 39 -31.95 -20.15 -38.26
CA VAL A 39 -31.82 -20.49 -36.84
C VAL A 39 -30.43 -20.10 -36.38
N ILE A 40 -30.35 -19.19 -35.40
CA ILE A 40 -29.10 -18.70 -34.84
C ILE A 40 -28.97 -19.22 -33.42
N PRO A 41 -28.02 -20.14 -33.12
CA PRO A 41 -27.80 -20.59 -31.76
C PRO A 41 -27.19 -19.46 -30.91
N ILE A 42 -27.74 -19.25 -29.73
CA ILE A 42 -27.27 -18.27 -28.75
C ILE A 42 -26.79 -19.04 -27.53
N ASN A 43 -25.52 -18.84 -27.17
CA ASN A 43 -24.95 -19.37 -25.94
C ASN A 43 -24.53 -18.18 -25.08
N ALA A 44 -24.98 -18.16 -23.83
CA ALA A 44 -24.68 -17.11 -22.88
C ALA A 44 -24.23 -17.72 -21.55
N LEU A 45 -23.26 -17.07 -20.90
CA LEU A 45 -22.79 -17.43 -19.57
C LEU A 45 -22.97 -16.23 -18.64
N GLY A 46 -23.90 -16.36 -17.71
CA GLY A 46 -24.02 -15.49 -16.55
C GLY A 46 -23.09 -15.98 -15.46
N VAL A 47 -22.32 -15.08 -14.86
CA VAL A 47 -21.47 -15.36 -13.70
C VAL A 47 -21.80 -14.38 -12.60
N GLN A 48 -22.42 -14.88 -11.53
CA GLN A 48 -22.63 -14.09 -10.32
C GLN A 48 -21.35 -14.15 -9.49
N ARG A 49 -20.61 -13.05 -9.47
CA ARG A 49 -19.52 -12.91 -8.50
C ARG A 49 -20.17 -12.69 -7.14
N THR A 50 -20.07 -13.68 -6.26
CA THR A 50 -20.33 -13.49 -4.83
C THR A 50 -19.25 -12.55 -4.29
N LEU A 51 -19.48 -11.25 -4.41
CA LEU A 51 -18.68 -10.27 -3.70
C LEU A 51 -18.88 -10.52 -2.20
N SER A 52 -17.78 -10.55 -1.46
CA SER A 52 -17.85 -10.44 -0.01
C SER A 52 -18.64 -9.18 0.35
N SER A 53 -19.45 -9.23 1.42
CA SER A 53 -20.25 -8.08 1.83
C SER A 53 -19.38 -6.83 2.03
N LEU A 54 -19.96 -5.64 1.87
CA LEU A 54 -19.23 -4.39 2.14
C LEU A 54 -18.62 -4.40 3.55
N GLU A 55 -19.37 -4.92 4.52
CA GLU A 55 -18.92 -5.09 5.91
C GLU A 55 -17.69 -6.01 6.02
N ASP A 56 -17.71 -7.19 5.37
CA ASP A 56 -16.55 -8.10 5.38
C ASP A 56 -15.32 -7.46 4.71
N ARG A 57 -15.51 -6.70 3.63
CA ARG A 57 -14.42 -5.98 2.96
C ARG A 57 -13.81 -4.92 3.85
N ILE A 58 -14.62 -4.10 4.51
CA ILE A 58 -14.16 -3.08 5.46
C ILE A 58 -13.41 -3.73 6.62
N ALA A 59 -13.97 -4.79 7.22
CA ALA A 59 -13.33 -5.50 8.33
C ALA A 59 -11.99 -6.11 7.93
N CYS A 60 -11.91 -6.70 6.73
CA CYS A 60 -10.66 -7.20 6.16
C CYS A 60 -9.62 -6.08 5.99
N ARG A 61 -9.96 -4.94 5.37
CA ARG A 61 -9.03 -3.80 5.20
C ARG A 61 -8.50 -3.29 6.53
N GLN A 62 -9.38 -3.07 7.50
CA GLN A 62 -9.01 -2.61 8.84
C GLN A 62 -8.06 -3.61 9.53
N SER A 63 -8.28 -4.91 9.35
CA SER A 63 -7.37 -5.95 9.85
C SER A 63 -5.99 -5.84 9.20
N ILE A 64 -5.92 -5.75 7.87
CA ILE A 64 -4.66 -5.60 7.12
C ILE A 64 -3.91 -4.37 7.61
N GLN A 65 -4.57 -3.21 7.63
CA GLN A 65 -3.99 -1.95 8.09
C GLN A 65 -3.45 -2.05 9.52
N LYS A 66 -4.23 -2.65 10.44
CA LYS A 66 -3.80 -2.85 11.83
C LYS A 66 -2.54 -3.70 11.90
N GLN A 67 -2.52 -4.87 11.23
CA GLN A 67 -1.36 -5.76 11.27
C GLN A 67 -0.14 -5.14 10.59
N PHE A 68 -0.35 -4.48 9.46
CA PHE A 68 0.70 -3.78 8.74
C PHE A 68 1.31 -2.65 9.58
N SER A 69 0.49 -1.86 10.29
CA SER A 69 0.99 -0.78 11.17
C SER A 69 1.88 -1.29 12.31
N ILE A 70 1.64 -2.52 12.78
CA ILE A 70 2.46 -3.17 13.81
C ILE A 70 3.81 -3.59 13.21
N TYR A 71 3.78 -4.18 12.01
CA TYR A 71 4.97 -4.57 11.27
C TYR A 71 5.83 -3.36 10.88
N SER A 72 5.24 -2.35 10.23
CA SER A 72 5.93 -1.13 9.78
C SER A 72 6.66 -0.42 10.93
N ARG A 73 5.98 -0.27 12.07
CA ARG A 73 6.57 0.31 13.28
C ARG A 73 7.76 -0.51 13.79
N MET A 74 7.65 -1.84 13.80
CA MET A 74 8.73 -2.71 14.26
C MET A 74 9.95 -2.62 13.34
N GLN A 75 9.72 -2.72 12.03
CA GLN A 75 10.78 -2.65 11.04
C GLN A 75 11.51 -1.31 11.09
N LEU A 76 10.78 -0.20 10.99
CA LEU A 76 11.37 1.13 11.02
C LEU A 76 12.15 1.37 12.32
N LYS A 77 11.60 0.93 13.47
CA LYS A 77 12.28 1.04 14.77
C LYS A 77 13.58 0.25 14.82
N GLU A 78 13.59 -1.00 14.38
CA GLU A 78 14.80 -1.84 14.44
C GLU A 78 15.87 -1.34 13.45
N SER A 79 15.49 -0.94 12.23
CA SER A 79 16.41 -0.34 11.26
C SER A 79 17.02 0.97 11.77
N LEU A 80 16.21 1.88 12.34
CA LEU A 80 16.72 3.13 12.91
C LEU A 80 17.58 2.93 14.16
N ASN A 81 17.28 1.92 14.99
CA ASN A 81 18.14 1.56 16.13
C ASN A 81 19.49 1.00 15.69
N CYS A 82 19.49 0.20 14.63
CA CYS A 82 20.68 -0.36 14.01
C CYS A 82 21.61 0.77 13.53
N LEU A 83 21.05 1.71 12.79
CA LEU A 83 21.76 2.87 12.28
C LEU A 83 22.28 3.78 13.42
N ALA A 84 21.45 4.10 14.41
CA ALA A 84 21.88 4.93 15.54
C ALA A 84 23.04 4.30 16.33
N ARG A 85 23.13 2.96 16.36
CA ARG A 85 24.28 2.24 16.91
C ARG A 85 25.51 2.36 16.03
N GLN A 86 25.38 2.17 14.72
CA GLN A 86 26.48 2.32 13.77
C GLN A 86 27.07 3.73 13.81
N ALA A 87 26.23 4.77 13.82
CA ALA A 87 26.65 6.15 14.02
C ALA A 87 27.39 6.35 15.37
N SER A 88 27.13 5.46 16.34
CA SER A 88 27.84 5.42 17.62
C SER A 88 29.13 4.59 17.64
N ASN A 89 29.64 4.19 16.47
CA ASN A 89 30.73 3.22 16.32
C ASN A 89 30.46 1.88 17.06
N VAL A 90 29.20 1.58 17.35
CA VAL A 90 28.77 0.31 17.92
C VAL A 90 28.25 -0.52 16.76
N ARG A 91 28.86 -1.70 16.55
CA ARG A 91 28.38 -2.64 15.52
C ARG A 91 26.89 -2.88 15.70
N CYS A 92 26.12 -2.67 14.63
CA CYS A 92 24.76 -3.12 14.63
C CYS A 92 24.76 -4.65 14.77
N ALA A 93 23.96 -5.17 15.69
CA ALA A 93 23.70 -6.60 15.77
C ALA A 93 22.72 -6.97 14.65
N GLN A 94 23.18 -6.86 13.40
CA GLN A 94 22.36 -6.96 12.18
C GLN A 94 21.51 -8.24 12.22
N ALA A 95 22.13 -9.39 12.47
CA ALA A 95 21.43 -10.66 12.60
C ALA A 95 20.30 -10.66 13.66
N ARG A 96 20.46 -9.95 14.78
CA ARG A 96 19.41 -9.84 15.81
C ARG A 96 18.29 -8.89 15.38
N SER A 97 18.63 -7.81 14.67
CA SER A 97 17.66 -6.88 14.09
C SER A 97 16.82 -7.60 13.03
N ASP A 98 17.49 -8.26 12.08
CA ASP A 98 16.87 -9.01 10.99
C ASP A 98 15.98 -10.13 11.52
N GLN A 99 16.44 -10.86 12.55
CA GLN A 99 15.60 -11.88 13.17
C GLN A 99 14.31 -11.32 13.76
N LYS A 100 14.33 -10.10 14.35
CA LYS A 100 13.10 -9.47 14.85
C LYS A 100 12.18 -9.01 13.73
N ILE A 101 12.76 -8.41 12.68
CA ILE A 101 12.01 -7.97 11.49
C ILE A 101 11.35 -9.19 10.82
N GLN A 102 12.10 -10.28 10.65
CA GLN A 102 11.60 -11.52 10.08
C GLN A 102 10.49 -12.15 10.95
N ARG A 103 10.63 -12.15 12.28
CA ARG A 103 9.53 -12.60 13.16
C ARG A 103 8.28 -11.73 13.03
N ALA A 104 8.44 -10.43 12.86
CA ALA A 104 7.31 -9.53 12.63
C ALA A 104 6.66 -9.78 11.25
N ALA A 105 7.45 -10.04 10.22
CA ALA A 105 6.98 -10.41 8.88
C ALA A 105 6.22 -11.73 8.89
N ILE A 106 6.74 -12.77 9.57
CA ILE A 106 6.05 -14.05 9.75
C ILE A 106 4.72 -13.84 10.48
N LYS A 107 4.70 -12.98 11.50
CA LYS A 107 3.46 -12.65 12.21
C LYS A 107 2.46 -11.96 11.29
N LEU A 108 2.89 -10.97 10.49
CA LEU A 108 2.04 -10.32 9.49
C LEU A 108 1.46 -11.36 8.51
N ALA A 109 2.31 -12.22 7.94
CA ALA A 109 1.90 -13.29 7.03
C ALA A 109 0.89 -14.25 7.65
N SER A 110 0.99 -14.54 8.95
CA SER A 110 0.01 -15.40 9.63
C SER A 110 -1.38 -14.75 9.69
N PHE A 111 -1.47 -13.42 9.76
CA PHE A 111 -2.74 -12.67 9.86
C PHE A 111 -3.26 -12.12 8.53
N VAL A 112 -2.41 -12.05 7.50
CA VAL A 112 -2.76 -11.54 6.16
C VAL A 112 -2.40 -12.62 5.15
N GLY A 113 -3.40 -13.37 4.70
CA GLY A 113 -3.26 -14.51 3.79
C GLY A 113 -2.77 -15.82 4.42
N GLY A 114 -2.59 -15.86 5.74
CA GLY A 114 -2.19 -17.05 6.48
C GLY A 114 -3.32 -17.69 7.29
N GLU A 115 -2.94 -18.64 8.14
CA GLU A 115 -3.86 -19.45 8.95
C GLU A 115 -4.73 -18.65 9.95
N LYS A 116 -4.30 -17.44 10.34
CA LYS A 116 -5.00 -16.57 11.29
C LYS A 116 -5.78 -15.44 10.60
N ASP A 117 -5.83 -15.46 9.27
CA ASP A 117 -6.60 -14.51 8.49
C ASP A 117 -8.10 -14.89 8.46
N LEU A 118 -8.77 -14.60 9.57
CA LEU A 118 -10.19 -14.91 9.76
C LEU A 118 -11.13 -13.86 9.14
N LEU A 119 -10.61 -12.70 8.74
CA LEU A 119 -11.42 -11.58 8.25
C LEU A 119 -11.36 -11.45 6.74
N CYS A 120 -10.23 -11.78 6.10
CA CYS A 120 -10.12 -11.74 4.66
C CYS A 120 -10.32 -13.14 4.06
N LEU A 121 -9.39 -14.06 4.35
CA LEU A 121 -9.35 -15.37 3.71
C LEU A 121 -10.60 -16.21 4.02
N ALA A 122 -11.01 -16.28 5.29
CA ALA A 122 -12.21 -17.03 5.70
C ALA A 122 -13.51 -16.47 5.12
N LYS A 123 -13.51 -15.20 4.68
CA LYS A 123 -14.65 -14.51 4.05
C LYS A 123 -14.56 -14.48 2.52
N GLY A 124 -13.56 -15.17 1.95
CA GLY A 124 -13.31 -15.16 0.51
C GLY A 124 -12.97 -13.77 -0.04
N VAL A 125 -12.45 -12.87 0.79
CA VAL A 125 -11.98 -11.56 0.34
C VAL A 125 -10.58 -11.75 -0.27
N THR A 126 -10.43 -11.32 -1.51
CA THR A 126 -9.18 -11.33 -2.27
C THR A 126 -8.70 -9.90 -2.52
N ALA A 127 -7.46 -9.72 -2.97
CA ALA A 127 -6.93 -8.40 -3.34
C ALA A 127 -7.85 -7.66 -4.33
N SER A 128 -8.31 -8.34 -5.38
CA SER A 128 -9.25 -7.78 -6.36
C SER A 128 -10.62 -7.42 -5.78
N ARG A 129 -11.07 -8.10 -4.72
CA ARG A 129 -12.32 -7.74 -4.01
C ARG A 129 -12.11 -6.59 -3.04
N LEU A 130 -10.87 -6.33 -2.67
CA LEU A 130 -10.42 -5.11 -2.01
C LEU A 130 -10.00 -4.05 -3.03
N ASP A 131 -10.46 -4.13 -4.28
CA ASP A 131 -10.18 -3.08 -5.27
C ASP A 131 -8.68 -2.72 -5.31
N MET A 132 -7.81 -3.71 -5.05
CA MET A 132 -6.36 -3.53 -5.11
C MET A 132 -5.93 -3.75 -6.56
N PRO A 133 -4.86 -3.09 -7.00
CA PRO A 133 -4.34 -3.27 -8.34
C PRO A 133 -3.92 -4.72 -8.59
N ALA A 134 -3.79 -5.11 -9.86
CA ALA A 134 -3.39 -6.47 -10.24
C ALA A 134 -1.94 -6.81 -9.85
N THR A 135 -1.10 -5.78 -9.71
CA THR A 135 0.31 -5.87 -9.34
C THR A 135 0.61 -4.89 -8.22
N CYS A 136 1.60 -5.21 -7.38
CA CYS A 136 2.07 -4.28 -6.37
C CYS A 136 2.72 -3.05 -7.04
N GLY A 137 2.64 -1.87 -6.42
CA GLY A 137 3.23 -0.63 -6.98
C GLY A 137 4.75 -0.50 -6.80
N GLY A 138 5.33 0.53 -7.41
CA GLY A 138 6.75 0.90 -7.30
C GLY A 138 7.74 -0.19 -7.73
N GLY A 139 8.85 -0.37 -7.02
CA GLY A 139 9.85 -1.39 -7.37
C GLY A 139 9.48 -2.81 -6.90
N CYS A 140 8.25 -3.01 -6.44
CA CYS A 140 7.67 -4.31 -6.09
C CYS A 140 6.73 -4.86 -7.18
N SER A 141 6.75 -4.28 -8.39
CA SER A 141 5.80 -4.57 -9.49
C SER A 141 5.80 -6.00 -10.01
N ASP A 142 6.80 -6.79 -9.67
CA ASP A 142 6.88 -8.22 -9.96
C ASP A 142 5.92 -9.07 -9.12
N ILE A 143 5.34 -8.50 -8.04
CA ILE A 143 4.40 -9.20 -7.17
C ILE A 143 2.97 -9.06 -7.71
N ALA A 144 2.46 -10.11 -8.35
CA ALA A 144 1.06 -10.20 -8.76
C ALA A 144 0.12 -10.41 -7.56
N LEU A 145 -0.88 -9.53 -7.41
CA LEU A 145 -1.84 -9.52 -6.30
C LEU A 145 -3.04 -10.45 -6.57
N THR A 146 -2.76 -11.75 -6.60
CA THR A 146 -3.79 -12.79 -6.88
C THR A 146 -4.56 -13.22 -5.63
N GLY A 147 -4.02 -12.99 -4.43
CA GLY A 147 -4.66 -13.33 -3.16
C GLY A 147 -4.04 -12.60 -1.97
N MET A 148 -4.52 -12.92 -0.77
CA MET A 148 -4.06 -12.24 0.45
C MET A 148 -2.60 -12.52 0.81
N ALA A 149 -2.07 -13.68 0.43
CA ALA A 149 -0.65 -13.99 0.61
C ALA A 149 0.26 -13.08 -0.24
N SER A 150 -0.13 -12.78 -1.49
CA SER A 150 0.58 -11.81 -2.33
C SER A 150 0.42 -10.37 -1.85
N VAL A 151 -0.72 -10.02 -1.23
CA VAL A 151 -0.89 -8.72 -0.55
C VAL A 151 0.13 -8.59 0.59
N ASN A 152 0.29 -9.61 1.43
CA ASN A 152 1.32 -9.61 2.47
C ASN A 152 2.74 -9.45 1.90
N ALA A 153 3.07 -10.16 0.81
CA ALA A 153 4.38 -10.02 0.15
C ALA A 153 4.61 -8.59 -0.37
N CYS A 154 3.60 -8.00 -1.01
CA CYS A 154 3.62 -6.62 -1.47
C CYS A 154 3.83 -5.63 -0.31
N LEU A 155 3.07 -5.76 0.78
CA LEU A 155 3.20 -4.91 1.97
C LEU A 155 4.62 -4.95 2.55
N ILE A 156 5.22 -6.13 2.66
CA ILE A 156 6.60 -6.30 3.13
C ILE A 156 7.58 -5.62 2.18
N CYS A 157 7.44 -5.85 0.88
CA CYS A 157 8.32 -5.27 -0.14
C CYS A 157 8.25 -3.73 -0.10
N ARG A 158 7.05 -3.15 -0.12
CA ARG A 158 6.83 -1.70 -0.07
C ARG A 158 7.35 -1.07 1.21
N GLN A 159 7.20 -1.75 2.34
CA GLN A 159 7.79 -1.30 3.60
C GLN A 159 9.32 -1.33 3.57
N ASN A 160 9.94 -2.32 2.92
CA ASN A 160 11.39 -2.35 2.74
C ASN A 160 11.86 -1.16 1.89
N GLU A 161 11.24 -0.94 0.72
CA GLU A 161 11.56 0.19 -0.16
C GLU A 161 11.44 1.52 0.59
N THR A 162 10.34 1.71 1.30
CA THR A 162 10.10 2.95 2.03
C THR A 162 11.07 3.13 3.18
N THR A 163 11.36 2.06 3.93
CA THR A 163 12.33 2.12 5.02
C THR A 163 13.72 2.49 4.48
N ASN A 164 14.11 1.94 3.33
CA ASN A 164 15.37 2.27 2.68
C ASN A 164 15.38 3.72 2.17
N ALA A 165 14.30 4.18 1.55
CA ALA A 165 14.16 5.57 1.10
C ALA A 165 14.26 6.57 2.26
N VAL A 166 13.61 6.28 3.40
CA VAL A 166 13.72 7.10 4.62
C VAL A 166 15.15 7.11 5.15
N LEU A 167 15.81 5.95 5.21
CA LEU A 167 17.18 5.87 5.73
C LEU A 167 18.16 6.61 4.80
N GLN A 168 18.02 6.43 3.50
CA GLN A 168 18.81 7.14 2.49
C GLN A 168 18.60 8.65 2.61
N ALA A 169 17.35 9.13 2.64
CA ALA A 169 17.08 10.56 2.74
C ALA A 169 17.52 11.16 4.09
N THR A 170 17.38 10.40 5.18
CA THR A 170 17.71 10.91 6.51
C THR A 170 19.20 10.90 6.78
N PHE A 171 19.95 9.92 6.27
CA PHE A 171 21.31 9.63 6.71
C PHE A 171 22.32 9.41 5.58
N ASP A 172 21.88 9.55 4.33
CA ASP A 172 22.65 9.20 3.12
C ASP A 172 23.24 7.78 3.17
N ALA A 173 22.54 6.89 3.87
CA ALA A 173 22.98 5.53 4.11
C ALA A 173 21.79 4.59 4.14
N SER A 174 21.99 3.41 3.58
CA SER A 174 21.11 2.27 3.73
C SER A 174 21.88 1.14 4.43
N PRO A 175 21.32 0.46 5.44
CA PRO A 175 21.94 -0.72 6.02
C PRO A 175 22.31 -1.72 4.92
N PRO A 176 23.50 -2.35 4.97
CA PRO A 176 24.37 -2.48 6.13
C PRO A 176 25.38 -1.34 6.34
N ASP A 177 25.47 -0.38 5.42
CA ASP A 177 26.54 0.61 5.42
C ASP A 177 26.35 1.63 6.56
N ALA A 178 27.44 1.86 7.30
CA ALA A 178 27.44 2.90 8.31
C ALA A 178 27.55 4.27 7.64
N PRO A 179 26.83 5.29 8.13
CA PRO A 179 27.04 6.65 7.66
C PRO A 179 28.51 7.04 7.88
N SER A 180 29.18 7.46 6.82
CA SER A 180 30.56 7.93 6.91
C SER A 180 30.59 9.26 7.70
N GLY A 181 31.56 9.43 8.59
CA GLY A 181 31.88 10.76 9.15
C GLY A 181 31.21 11.20 10.47
N THR A 182 30.35 10.41 11.13
CA THR A 182 29.76 10.81 12.43
C THR A 182 30.76 10.71 13.58
N SER A 183 31.51 11.78 13.84
CA SER A 183 32.65 11.74 14.77
C SER A 183 32.31 12.21 16.20
N THR A 184 31.37 13.14 16.38
CA THR A 184 31.14 13.80 17.67
C THR A 184 30.05 13.13 18.53
N ALA A 185 30.13 13.30 19.84
CA ALA A 185 29.09 12.83 20.77
C ALA A 185 27.75 13.57 20.58
N ALA A 186 27.81 14.84 20.15
CA ALA A 186 26.64 15.67 19.89
C ALA A 186 25.87 15.16 18.65
N ALA A 187 26.57 14.88 17.54
CA ALA A 187 25.99 14.30 16.33
C ALA A 187 25.32 12.95 16.62
N ARG A 188 25.97 12.07 17.39
CA ARG A 188 25.39 10.78 17.82
C ARG A 188 24.08 10.94 18.60
N LYS A 189 24.05 11.89 19.54
CA LYS A 189 22.84 12.19 20.33
C LYS A 189 21.74 12.78 19.45
N CYS A 190 22.10 13.60 18.48
CA CYS A 190 21.19 14.16 17.48
C CYS A 190 20.54 13.04 16.65
N ILE A 191 21.35 12.20 15.99
CA ILE A 191 20.90 11.06 15.18
C ILE A 191 19.93 10.19 15.96
N LYS A 192 20.28 9.79 17.19
CA LYS A 192 19.40 8.98 18.04
C LYS A 192 18.05 9.66 18.33
N SER A 193 18.05 10.98 18.51
CA SER A 193 16.84 11.75 18.78
C SER A 193 15.96 11.86 17.54
N ILE A 194 16.58 12.16 16.38
CA ILE A 194 15.95 12.19 15.07
C ILE A 194 15.34 10.83 14.73
N SER A 195 16.12 9.75 14.82
CA SER A 195 15.65 8.36 14.62
C SER A 195 14.42 8.06 15.48
N LYS A 196 14.40 8.48 16.74
CA LYS A 196 13.25 8.26 17.63
C LYS A 196 12.02 9.09 17.20
N ALA A 197 12.23 10.32 16.72
CA ALA A 197 11.16 11.17 16.21
C ALA A 197 10.56 10.58 14.92
N VAL A 198 11.39 10.23 13.94
CA VAL A 198 10.99 9.60 12.66
C VAL A 198 10.23 8.30 12.91
N ALA A 199 10.75 7.42 13.77
CA ALA A 199 10.10 6.15 14.14
C ALA A 199 8.71 6.33 14.79
N LYS A 200 8.41 7.53 15.31
CA LYS A 200 7.11 7.87 15.89
C LYS A 200 6.20 8.58 14.89
N VAL A 201 6.76 9.47 14.07
CA VAL A 201 6.01 10.33 13.15
C VAL A 201 5.52 9.55 11.93
N ILE A 202 6.36 8.75 11.27
CA ILE A 202 5.95 8.01 10.07
C ILE A 202 4.74 7.10 10.36
N PRO A 203 4.74 6.24 11.41
CA PRO A 203 3.56 5.43 11.71
C PRO A 203 2.33 6.25 12.13
N ALA A 204 2.50 7.49 12.60
CA ALA A 204 1.39 8.37 12.92
C ALA A 204 0.78 8.99 11.66
N ILE A 205 1.60 9.39 10.68
CA ILE A 205 1.12 9.86 9.38
C ILE A 205 0.38 8.73 8.66
N GLN A 206 0.99 7.53 8.58
CA GLN A 206 0.34 6.34 8.02
C GLN A 206 -1.01 6.05 8.65
N LYS A 207 -1.11 6.19 9.99
CA LYS A 207 -2.34 5.99 10.71
C LYS A 207 -3.41 7.01 10.29
N GLU A 208 -3.08 8.29 10.24
CA GLU A 208 -4.02 9.37 9.90
C GLU A 208 -4.54 9.26 8.45
N LEU A 209 -3.64 8.93 7.52
CA LEU A 209 -3.99 8.72 6.12
C LEU A 209 -4.86 7.48 5.94
N ALA A 210 -4.53 6.37 6.60
CA ALA A 210 -5.31 5.15 6.48
C ALA A 210 -6.64 5.19 7.25
N GLU A 211 -6.76 5.98 8.33
CA GLU A 211 -8.06 6.31 8.94
C GLU A 211 -8.92 7.12 7.97
N CYS A 212 -8.35 8.15 7.32
CA CYS A 212 -9.07 8.89 6.29
C CYS A 212 -9.53 8.01 5.12
N ALA A 213 -8.63 7.18 4.56
CA ALA A 213 -8.98 6.29 3.47
C ALA A 213 -10.11 5.33 3.89
N GLY A 214 -10.04 4.80 5.11
CA GLY A 214 -11.12 3.98 5.68
C GLY A 214 -12.47 4.70 5.74
N ASP A 215 -12.50 5.96 6.16
CA ASP A 215 -13.71 6.79 6.20
C ASP A 215 -14.25 7.09 4.78
N LYS A 216 -13.37 7.47 3.85
CA LYS A 216 -13.71 7.75 2.44
C LYS A 216 -14.34 6.54 1.76
N MET A 217 -13.73 5.36 1.92
CA MET A 217 -14.26 4.13 1.34
C MET A 217 -15.62 3.73 1.92
N GLN A 218 -15.87 4.00 3.21
CA GLN A 218 -17.19 3.76 3.81
C GLN A 218 -18.28 4.63 3.21
N ASN A 219 -17.91 5.84 2.77
CA ASN A 219 -18.82 6.81 2.17
C ASN A 219 -18.88 6.74 0.63
N GLY A 220 -18.07 5.88 -0.01
CA GLY A 220 -17.96 5.81 -1.46
C GLY A 220 -17.26 7.03 -2.07
N GLU A 221 -16.36 7.65 -1.32
CA GLU A 221 -15.56 8.81 -1.72
C GLU A 221 -14.13 8.39 -2.12
N ASP A 222 -13.47 9.24 -2.90
CA ASP A 222 -12.09 9.06 -3.38
C ASP A 222 -11.07 9.25 -2.24
N ALA A 223 -10.22 8.23 -2.02
CA ALA A 223 -9.19 8.21 -0.99
C ALA A 223 -7.97 9.08 -1.33
N SER A 224 -7.75 9.43 -2.60
CA SER A 224 -6.61 10.24 -3.06
C SER A 224 -6.59 11.65 -2.43
N THR A 225 -7.74 12.12 -1.96
CA THR A 225 -7.88 13.41 -1.29
C THR A 225 -7.34 13.43 0.14
N CYS A 226 -7.07 12.27 0.75
CA CYS A 226 -6.77 12.15 2.17
C CYS A 226 -5.52 12.92 2.62
N THR A 227 -4.50 13.01 1.77
CA THR A 227 -3.30 13.81 2.08
C THR A 227 -3.65 15.28 2.25
N SER A 228 -4.45 15.83 1.34
CA SER A 228 -4.88 17.23 1.41
C SER A 228 -5.80 17.51 2.61
N GLU A 229 -6.72 16.59 2.92
CA GLU A 229 -7.65 16.74 4.04
C GLU A 229 -6.97 16.59 5.41
N ARG A 230 -5.93 15.75 5.48
CA ARG A 230 -5.14 15.54 6.70
C ARG A 230 -3.90 16.46 6.78
N ALA A 231 -3.70 17.36 5.82
CA ALA A 231 -2.51 18.21 5.72
C ALA A 231 -2.17 18.94 7.03
N GLY A 232 -3.17 19.48 7.74
CA GLY A 232 -2.95 20.16 9.02
C GLY A 232 -2.37 19.25 10.11
N LYS A 233 -2.84 18.00 10.21
CA LYS A 233 -2.30 17.02 11.18
C LYS A 233 -0.93 16.52 10.74
N ILE A 234 -0.73 16.31 9.45
CA ILE A 234 0.55 15.92 8.86
C ILE A 234 1.60 16.99 9.16
N ALA A 235 1.29 18.27 8.92
CA ALA A 235 2.17 19.40 9.25
C ALA A 235 2.52 19.43 10.75
N GLN A 236 1.57 19.18 11.65
CA GLN A 236 1.85 19.08 13.09
C GLN A 236 2.78 17.92 13.45
N LEU A 237 2.74 16.81 12.70
CA LEU A 237 3.64 15.68 12.88
C LEU A 237 5.04 16.00 12.32
N GLN A 238 5.14 16.68 11.19
CA GLN A 238 6.40 17.17 10.62
C GLN A 238 7.11 18.15 11.56
N LEU A 239 6.38 19.11 12.14
CA LEU A 239 6.93 20.05 13.13
C LEU A 239 7.59 19.36 14.35
N LYS A 240 7.20 18.12 14.68
CA LYS A 240 7.85 17.36 15.76
C LYS A 240 9.24 16.86 15.35
N ILE A 241 9.43 16.54 14.07
CA ILE A 241 10.73 16.20 13.51
C ILE A 241 11.61 17.46 13.51
N ASP A 242 11.10 18.55 12.97
CA ASP A 242 11.85 19.81 12.85
C ASP A 242 12.26 20.35 14.22
N ALA A 243 11.34 20.32 15.20
CA ALA A 243 11.64 20.69 16.59
C ALA A 243 12.65 19.74 17.27
N THR A 244 12.84 18.53 16.77
CA THR A 244 13.90 17.62 17.23
C THR A 244 15.23 17.95 16.59
N VAL A 245 15.25 18.25 15.29
CA VAL A 245 16.44 18.70 14.55
C VAL A 245 16.97 20.02 15.12
N ALA A 246 16.09 20.99 15.41
CA ALA A 246 16.46 22.29 15.98
C ALA A 246 17.11 22.20 17.38
N LYS A 247 17.00 21.06 18.08
CA LYS A 247 17.65 20.81 19.38
C LYS A 247 19.05 20.21 19.24
N CYS A 248 19.48 19.90 18.02
CA CYS A 248 20.80 19.35 17.78
C CYS A 248 21.86 20.45 17.84
N ALA A 249 22.87 20.26 18.69
CA ALA A 249 23.96 21.22 18.86
C ALA A 249 25.04 21.15 17.77
N ASP A 250 25.05 20.07 17.00
CA ASP A 250 26.04 19.77 15.96
C ASP A 250 25.33 19.07 14.81
N VAL A 251 24.69 19.89 13.99
CA VAL A 251 23.91 19.47 12.81
C VAL A 251 24.82 19.19 11.62
N ASP A 252 25.91 19.95 11.47
CA ASP A 252 26.83 19.85 10.33
C ASP A 252 27.58 18.51 10.30
N SER A 253 27.70 17.83 11.43
CA SER A 253 28.34 16.50 11.54
C SER A 253 27.36 15.34 11.38
N VAL A 254 26.10 15.59 11.01
CA VAL A 254 25.11 14.55 10.72
C VAL A 254 24.98 14.43 9.20
N PRO A 255 25.20 13.24 8.60
CA PRO A 255 24.99 13.04 7.17
C PRO A 255 23.49 12.98 6.83
N GLY A 256 23.14 13.30 5.57
CA GLY A 256 21.77 13.26 5.07
C GLY A 256 21.23 14.61 4.58
N CYS A 257 19.99 14.62 4.08
CA CYS A 257 19.50 15.73 3.26
C CYS A 257 19.19 17.02 4.02
N SER A 258 18.98 17.00 5.34
CA SER A 258 18.88 18.25 6.14
C SER A 258 20.23 18.97 6.30
N PHE A 259 21.32 18.34 5.88
CA PHE A 259 22.69 18.83 6.06
C PHE A 259 23.47 18.87 4.73
N ALA A 260 22.80 18.53 3.62
CA ALA A 260 23.28 18.79 2.26
C ALA A 260 23.33 20.30 1.99
N THR A 261 24.11 20.75 1.00
CA THR A 261 24.20 22.18 0.62
C THR A 261 23.39 22.48 -0.64
N PRO A 262 22.42 23.41 -0.61
CA PRO A 262 21.97 24.20 0.54
C PRO A 262 21.12 23.36 1.52
N PRO A 263 21.26 23.57 2.84
CA PRO A 263 20.49 22.83 3.83
C PRO A 263 19.03 23.25 3.75
N SER A 264 18.12 22.28 3.63
CA SER A 264 16.71 22.51 3.86
C SER A 264 16.32 21.94 5.22
N SER A 265 15.84 22.81 6.12
CA SER A 265 15.34 22.41 7.43
C SER A 265 14.19 21.39 7.33
N ASN A 266 13.52 21.37 6.18
CA ASN A 266 12.32 20.56 5.94
C ASN A 266 12.66 19.23 5.26
N CYS A 267 13.91 18.99 4.86
CA CYS A 267 14.22 17.80 4.05
C CYS A 267 13.81 16.48 4.71
N LEU A 268 14.01 16.42 6.02
CA LEU A 268 13.69 15.23 6.78
C LEU A 268 12.18 15.03 6.95
N SER A 269 11.45 16.12 7.17
CA SER A 269 9.99 16.12 7.25
C SER A 269 9.35 15.83 5.89
N ASP A 270 9.95 16.30 4.81
CA ASP A 270 9.54 16.04 3.41
C ASP A 270 9.83 14.58 3.03
N ALA A 271 10.99 14.05 3.41
CA ALA A 271 11.32 12.63 3.20
C ALA A 271 10.40 11.71 4.00
N ALA A 272 10.11 12.05 5.25
CA ALA A 272 9.16 11.30 6.07
C ALA A 272 7.73 11.35 5.51
N LEU A 273 7.34 12.48 4.91
CA LEU A 273 6.05 12.63 4.24
C LEU A 273 6.00 11.79 2.96
N THR A 274 6.96 11.96 2.06
CA THR A 274 7.09 11.20 0.81
C THR A 274 7.05 9.69 1.08
N ALA A 275 7.77 9.25 2.12
CA ALA A 275 7.76 7.86 2.55
C ALA A 275 6.41 7.38 3.09
N ALA A 276 5.71 8.24 3.85
CA ALA A 276 4.39 7.90 4.37
C ALA A 276 3.34 7.85 3.25
N GLU A 277 3.39 8.81 2.31
CA GLU A 277 2.56 8.86 1.11
C GLU A 277 2.80 7.64 0.23
N SER A 278 4.06 7.31 -0.08
CA SER A 278 4.38 6.14 -0.92
C SER A 278 3.86 4.82 -0.35
N LEU A 279 3.71 4.73 0.98
CA LEU A 279 3.12 3.55 1.63
C LEU A 279 1.60 3.54 1.63
N VAL A 280 0.97 4.71 1.63
CA VAL A 280 -0.49 4.81 1.53
C VAL A 280 -0.92 4.56 0.10
N GLU A 281 -0.25 5.18 -0.87
CA GLU A 281 -0.51 4.99 -2.29
C GLU A 281 -0.39 3.52 -2.68
N ALA A 282 0.65 2.84 -2.18
CA ALA A 282 0.89 1.43 -2.46
C ALA A 282 -0.19 0.47 -1.94
N VAL A 283 -0.99 0.93 -0.96
CA VAL A 283 -2.04 0.11 -0.37
C VAL A 283 -3.42 0.56 -0.87
N TRP A 284 -3.57 1.82 -1.30
CA TRP A 284 -4.91 2.40 -1.49
C TRP A 284 -5.12 3.32 -2.71
N ASP A 285 -4.12 3.99 -3.31
CA ASP A 285 -4.36 5.12 -4.26
C ASP A 285 -4.19 4.81 -5.77
N GLU A 286 -4.52 3.61 -6.26
CA GLU A 286 -4.67 3.43 -7.72
C GLU A 286 -6.11 3.58 -8.23
N TYR A 287 -7.04 4.14 -7.44
CA TYR A 287 -8.45 4.31 -7.85
C TYR A 287 -9.12 5.60 -7.35
#